data_AF-A0A085WRQ6-F1
#
_entry.id   AF-A0A085WRQ6-F1
#
_cell.length_a   1.000
_cell.length_b   1.000
_cell.length_c   1.000
_cell.angle_alpha   90.00
_cell.angle_beta   90.00
_cell.angle_gamma   90.00
#
_symmetry.space_group_name_H-M   'P 1'
#
loop_
_entity.id
_entity.type
_entity.pdbx_description
1 polymer ?
#
loop_
_entity_poly.entity_id
_entity_poly.type
_entity_poly.pdbx_seq_one_letter_code
_entity_poly.pdbx_strand_id
1 'polypeptide(L)'
;MGIALVGLVAWRALAPRAAPAAEDTAPIVAPGVSVPPPDAPWHARSDPGAPQSGSAPEASQLKAQFLMAKARQTLGQAYERSASHGDFALAPGRILKSLLERRCGLVQRHAQALAVDAAGLCRELLFAAVKERLALSSNVSEARFWELLTQVDEAYERLVVADPSTARDEAFRAAFERFREARRGIVGADLDRRLFGLADEVLRLPFQVEDLLHDPKTSAEQKLAAYEETLQRIERESGVRLASVVEPLELAKHALRLQEAAGPLGPEQRQAVLARYAGPETAERYLANQQEQQDRSERLHAFNQERDALLEQLARAGLGPEQRRQRMAEIDQQLFEKYRLQ
;
A
#
# COMPACT_ATOMS: atom_id res chain seq x y z
N MET A 1 9.11 -18.64 -27.26
CA MET A 1 10.48 -18.52 -26.69
C MET A 1 10.80 -17.05 -26.53
N GLY A 2 11.31 -16.64 -25.37
CA GLY A 2 11.83 -15.29 -25.14
C GLY A 2 11.21 -14.58 -23.93
N ILE A 3 11.74 -14.87 -22.74
CA ILE A 3 11.54 -14.10 -21.50
C ILE A 3 12.43 -12.85 -21.57
N ALA A 4 11.94 -11.69 -21.13
CA ALA A 4 12.79 -10.61 -20.63
C ALA A 4 12.07 -9.80 -19.55
N LEU A 5 12.45 -10.08 -18.30
CA LEU A 5 12.32 -9.22 -17.13
C LEU A 5 13.30 -8.04 -17.23
N VAL A 6 13.08 -7.04 -16.36
CA VAL A 6 13.92 -5.89 -15.94
C VAL A 6 13.21 -4.56 -16.27
N GLY A 7 12.98 -3.62 -15.35
CA GLY A 7 13.56 -3.50 -14.02
C GLY A 7 12.99 -2.39 -13.13
N LEU A 8 13.46 -2.49 -11.88
CA LEU A 8 13.39 -1.58 -10.75
C LEU A 8 13.59 -0.10 -11.09
N VAL A 9 12.80 0.78 -10.44
CA VAL A 9 13.29 2.11 -10.03
C VAL A 9 12.89 2.37 -8.59
N ALA A 10 13.91 2.58 -7.76
CA ALA A 10 13.83 2.99 -6.37
C ALA A 10 13.50 4.49 -6.28
N TRP A 11 12.64 4.88 -5.34
CA TRP A 11 12.55 6.28 -4.92
C TRP A 11 12.95 6.42 -3.45
N ARG A 12 14.03 7.19 -3.26
CA ARG A 12 14.56 7.67 -1.99
C ARG A 12 13.82 8.93 -1.57
N ALA A 13 13.63 9.04 -0.26
CA ALA A 13 13.18 10.22 0.45
C ALA A 13 14.05 11.46 0.19
N LEU A 14 13.40 12.61 0.04
CA LEU A 14 13.95 13.94 0.30
C LEU A 14 12.82 14.81 0.85
N ALA A 15 12.77 14.93 2.17
CA ALA A 15 12.01 15.97 2.86
C ALA A 15 12.96 17.14 3.13
N PRO A 16 12.62 18.38 2.74
CA PRO A 16 13.16 19.56 3.37
C PRO A 16 12.24 19.98 4.52
N ARG A 17 12.75 19.87 5.75
CA ARG A 17 12.14 20.45 6.95
C ARG A 17 12.54 21.92 7.00
N ALA A 18 11.58 22.83 6.86
CA ALA A 18 11.80 24.26 7.11
C ALA A 18 12.06 24.48 8.60
N ALA A 19 13.16 25.18 8.91
CA ALA A 19 13.55 25.57 10.26
C ALA A 19 12.81 26.84 10.70
N PRO A 20 12.44 26.98 11.99
CA PRO A 20 12.21 28.28 12.59
C PRO A 20 13.51 28.82 13.21
N ALA A 21 13.72 30.12 13.03
CA ALA A 21 14.79 30.91 13.62
C ALA A 21 14.49 31.20 15.11
N ALA A 22 15.51 31.10 15.97
CA ALA A 22 15.70 31.92 17.17
C ALA A 22 17.11 31.68 17.78
N GLU A 23 17.91 32.75 17.74
CA GLU A 23 18.78 33.34 18.78
C GLU A 23 19.88 32.54 19.53
N ASP A 24 21.10 33.07 19.36
CA ASP A 24 22.14 33.36 20.36
C ASP A 24 22.46 32.35 21.47
N THR A 25 23.58 31.62 21.32
CA THR A 25 24.66 31.60 22.32
C THR A 25 25.96 31.04 21.68
N ALA A 26 27.00 31.87 21.54
CA ALA A 26 28.40 31.42 21.51
C ALA A 26 28.87 31.13 22.96
N PRO A 27 30.04 30.54 23.25
CA PRO A 27 31.17 30.15 22.39
C PRO A 27 31.75 28.75 22.73
N ILE A 28 32.82 28.33 22.05
CA ILE A 28 34.14 28.00 22.65
C ILE A 28 35.00 27.24 21.63
N VAL A 29 36.16 27.84 21.38
CA VAL A 29 37.31 27.36 20.62
C VAL A 29 37.99 26.21 21.38
N ALA A 30 38.43 25.17 20.66
CA ALA A 30 39.57 24.35 21.10
C ALA A 30 40.53 24.09 19.92
N PRO A 31 41.85 24.11 20.16
CA PRO A 31 42.86 24.27 19.12
C PRO A 31 43.40 22.93 18.62
N GLY A 32 43.76 22.87 17.34
CA GLY A 32 44.62 21.84 16.80
C GLY A 32 46.06 22.04 17.25
N VAL A 33 46.76 20.94 17.54
CA VAL A 33 48.23 20.84 17.49
C VAL A 33 48.63 19.43 17.04
N SER A 34 49.20 19.41 15.85
CA SER A 34 50.42 18.74 15.37
C SER A 34 50.76 17.28 15.72
N VAL A 35 50.82 16.51 14.64
CA VAL A 35 51.66 15.32 14.40
C VAL A 35 53.15 15.70 14.32
N PRO A 36 54.07 14.81 14.74
CA PRO A 36 55.17 14.45 13.81
C PRO A 36 55.43 12.92 13.74
N PRO A 37 55.86 12.39 12.57
CA PRO A 37 56.28 10.99 12.36
C PRO A 37 57.83 10.89 12.29
N PRO A 38 58.43 9.85 11.67
CA PRO A 38 58.58 8.46 12.11
C PRO A 38 60.08 8.10 12.28
N ASP A 39 60.41 7.02 12.99
CA ASP A 39 61.67 6.30 12.77
C ASP A 39 61.54 4.81 13.15
N ALA A 40 61.96 3.96 12.22
CA ALA A 40 62.19 2.51 12.35
C ALA A 40 63.68 2.29 11.95
N PRO A 41 64.42 1.21 12.33
CA PRO A 41 63.96 -0.18 12.28
C PRO A 41 64.54 -1.21 13.30
N TRP A 42 63.74 -2.26 13.56
CA TRP A 42 64.05 -3.70 13.68
C TRP A 42 65.40 -4.18 14.30
N HIS A 43 65.34 -4.97 15.40
CA HIS A 43 65.57 -6.43 15.36
C HIS A 43 65.34 -7.14 16.72
N ALA A 44 64.38 -8.07 16.70
CA ALA A 44 64.34 -9.41 17.29
C ALA A 44 65.19 -9.75 18.54
N ARG A 45 64.50 -10.04 19.66
CA ARG A 45 64.50 -11.36 20.34
C ARG A 45 63.63 -11.29 21.61
N SER A 46 62.46 -11.91 21.57
CA SER A 46 61.73 -12.35 22.76
C SER A 46 60.94 -13.63 22.45
N ASP A 47 60.93 -14.49 23.46
CA ASP A 47 60.59 -15.91 23.50
C ASP A 47 59.18 -16.33 23.04
N PRO A 48 58.99 -17.63 22.71
CA PRO A 48 57.69 -18.20 22.35
C PRO A 48 56.84 -18.38 23.60
N GLY A 49 56.16 -17.31 23.99
CA GLY A 49 55.09 -17.31 24.97
C GLY A 49 53.94 -16.50 24.40
N ALA A 50 53.21 -17.07 23.44
CA ALA A 50 51.98 -16.46 22.94
C ALA A 50 51.03 -16.27 24.14
N PRO A 51 50.68 -15.04 24.52
CA PRO A 51 49.44 -14.86 25.25
C PRO A 51 48.34 -15.21 24.26
N GLN A 52 47.52 -16.18 24.66
CA GLN A 52 46.25 -16.49 24.02
C GLN A 52 45.60 -15.18 23.56
N SER A 53 45.21 -15.14 22.29
CA SER A 53 44.45 -14.06 21.68
C SER A 53 43.13 -13.90 22.43
N GLY A 54 43.17 -13.16 23.53
CA GLY A 54 42.03 -12.63 24.23
C GLY A 54 41.46 -11.45 23.44
N SER A 55 40.14 -11.42 23.38
CA SER A 55 39.27 -10.33 22.95
C SER A 55 39.22 -9.94 21.45
N ALA A 56 38.32 -10.60 20.71
CA ALA A 56 37.45 -9.91 19.74
C ALA A 56 35.92 -10.24 19.85
N PRO A 57 35.33 -10.54 21.03
CA PRO A 57 33.88 -10.68 21.17
C PRO A 57 33.17 -9.32 21.11
N GLU A 58 33.83 -8.21 21.44
CA GLU A 58 33.18 -6.91 21.58
C GLU A 58 32.77 -6.30 20.24
N ALA A 59 33.66 -6.32 19.24
CA ALA A 59 33.35 -5.80 17.90
C ALA A 59 32.28 -6.63 17.16
N SER A 60 32.27 -7.95 17.37
CA SER A 60 31.28 -8.85 16.76
C SER A 60 29.91 -8.71 17.43
N GLN A 61 29.86 -8.56 18.76
CA GLN A 61 28.64 -8.26 19.51
C GLN A 61 28.05 -6.89 19.16
N LEU A 62 28.88 -5.84 19.09
CA LEU A 62 28.43 -4.50 18.68
C LEU A 62 27.87 -4.50 17.24
N LYS A 63 28.53 -5.21 16.32
CA LYS A 63 28.04 -5.39 14.95
C LYS A 63 26.69 -6.13 14.92
N ALA A 64 26.53 -7.18 15.71
CA ALA A 64 25.27 -7.91 15.81
C ALA A 64 24.14 -7.03 16.35
N GLN A 65 24.38 -6.27 17.43
CA GLN A 65 23.41 -5.33 18.00
C GLN A 65 22.98 -4.26 16.99
N PHE A 66 23.93 -3.65 16.28
CA PHE A 66 23.64 -2.66 15.24
C PHE A 66 22.76 -3.25 14.12
N LEU A 67 23.07 -4.47 13.66
CA LEU A 67 22.31 -5.13 12.60
C LEU A 67 20.90 -5.52 13.07
N MET A 68 20.73 -5.96 14.31
CA MET A 68 19.41 -6.22 14.90
C MET A 68 18.58 -4.95 15.03
N ALA A 69 19.19 -3.84 15.47
CA ALA A 69 18.53 -2.54 15.52
C ALA A 69 18.08 -2.08 14.12
N LYS A 70 18.94 -2.22 13.11
CA LYS A 70 18.61 -1.92 11.71
C LYS A 70 17.48 -2.81 11.16
N ALA A 71 17.49 -4.10 11.50
CA ALA A 71 16.44 -5.03 11.11
C ALA A 71 15.10 -4.64 11.75
N ARG A 72 15.08 -4.34 13.05
CA ARG A 72 13.90 -3.83 13.77
C ARG A 72 13.35 -2.57 13.12
N GLN A 73 14.21 -1.59 12.80
CA GLN A 73 13.80 -0.36 12.14
C GLN A 73 13.18 -0.63 10.76
N THR A 74 13.82 -1.49 9.96
CA THR A 74 13.34 -1.83 8.61
C THR A 74 12.00 -2.57 8.65
N LEU A 75 11.83 -3.50 9.59
CA LEU A 75 10.57 -4.21 9.82
C LEU A 75 9.48 -3.25 10.32
N GLY A 76 9.80 -2.34 11.23
CA GLY A 76 8.88 -1.30 11.71
C GLY A 76 8.38 -0.39 10.58
N GLN A 77 9.27 0.09 9.71
CA GLN A 77 8.89 0.90 8.54
C GLN A 77 8.07 0.12 7.50
N ALA A 78 8.35 -1.18 7.35
CA ALA A 78 7.53 -2.04 6.50
C ALA A 78 6.14 -2.24 7.09
N TYR A 79 6.06 -2.43 8.41
CA TYR A 79 4.81 -2.52 9.15
C TYR A 79 3.97 -1.26 9.00
N GLU A 80 4.54 -0.07 9.23
CA GLU A 80 3.79 1.19 9.14
C GLU A 80 3.15 1.38 7.77
N ARG A 81 3.89 1.03 6.71
CA ARG A 81 3.35 1.03 5.35
C ARG A 81 2.23 0.01 5.20
N SER A 82 2.38 -1.22 5.68
CA SER A 82 1.30 -2.21 5.56
C SER A 82 0.07 -1.83 6.38
N ALA A 83 0.25 -1.35 7.61
CA ALA A 83 -0.82 -1.02 8.55
C ALA A 83 -1.68 0.18 8.13
N SER A 84 -1.19 0.98 7.19
CA SER A 84 -1.93 2.13 6.68
C SER A 84 -2.88 1.83 5.53
N HIS A 85 -2.82 0.62 4.95
CA HIS A 85 -3.70 0.22 3.86
C HIS A 85 -5.00 -0.40 4.40
N GLY A 86 -6.11 -0.22 3.68
CA GLY A 86 -7.41 -0.75 4.07
C GLY A 86 -7.42 -2.27 4.28
N ASP A 87 -6.69 -3.02 3.46
CA ASP A 87 -6.60 -4.49 3.56
C ASP A 87 -6.03 -4.98 4.90
N PHE A 88 -5.24 -4.14 5.58
CA PHE A 88 -4.70 -4.48 6.90
C PHE A 88 -5.79 -4.59 7.96
N ALA A 89 -6.91 -3.86 7.81
CA ALA A 89 -8.06 -4.01 8.69
C ALA A 89 -8.69 -5.40 8.59
N LEU A 90 -8.56 -6.06 7.43
CA LEU A 90 -9.24 -7.30 7.08
C LEU A 90 -8.42 -8.55 7.42
N ALA A 91 -7.16 -8.59 6.99
CA ALA A 91 -6.31 -9.78 7.13
C ALA A 91 -4.90 -9.45 7.67
N PRO A 92 -4.81 -8.82 8.87
CA PRO A 92 -3.54 -8.35 9.40
C PRO A 92 -2.52 -9.46 9.63
N GLY A 93 -2.94 -10.64 10.10
CA GLY A 93 -2.02 -11.73 10.41
C GLY A 93 -1.32 -12.25 9.14
N ARG A 94 -2.07 -12.46 8.07
CA ARG A 94 -1.54 -12.84 6.74
C ARG A 94 -0.62 -11.78 6.17
N ILE A 95 -0.99 -10.51 6.25
CA ILE A 95 -0.16 -9.41 5.74
C ILE A 95 1.17 -9.37 6.48
N LEU A 96 1.16 -9.48 7.81
CA LEU A 96 2.41 -9.49 8.58
C LEU A 96 3.23 -10.75 8.34
N LYS A 97 2.62 -11.94 8.20
CA LYS A 97 3.33 -13.17 7.81
C LYS A 97 4.04 -13.00 6.46
N SER A 98 3.34 -12.52 5.43
CA SER A 98 3.92 -12.25 4.12
C SER A 98 5.01 -11.16 4.14
N LEU A 99 4.86 -10.15 5.00
CA LEU A 99 5.90 -9.14 5.23
C LEU A 99 7.16 -9.78 5.80
N LEU A 100 7.02 -10.60 6.84
CA LEU A 100 8.13 -11.29 7.48
C LEU A 100 8.85 -12.21 6.49
N GLU A 101 8.12 -13.03 5.72
CA GLU A 101 8.71 -13.89 4.68
C GLU A 101 9.57 -13.11 3.68
N ARG A 102 9.11 -11.92 3.26
CA ARG A 102 9.82 -11.07 2.28
C ARG A 102 10.98 -10.28 2.87
N ARG A 103 10.94 -9.94 4.16
CA ARG A 103 11.87 -8.98 4.78
C ARG A 103 12.81 -9.60 5.81
N CYS A 104 12.58 -10.85 6.21
CA CYS A 104 13.39 -11.54 7.21
C CYS A 104 14.76 -12.03 6.69
N GLY A 105 15.04 -11.93 5.39
CA GLY A 105 16.29 -12.45 4.79
C GLY A 105 17.59 -11.89 5.40
N LEU A 106 17.59 -10.64 5.88
CA LEU A 106 18.74 -10.08 6.61
C LEU A 106 18.91 -10.72 8.00
N VAL A 107 17.81 -10.94 8.72
CA VAL A 107 17.82 -11.58 10.04
C VAL A 107 18.20 -13.05 9.92
N GLN A 108 17.74 -13.76 8.88
CA GLN A 108 18.13 -15.14 8.60
C GLN A 108 19.64 -15.32 8.48
N ARG A 109 20.32 -14.43 7.75
CA ARG A 109 21.79 -14.46 7.61
C ARG A 109 22.51 -14.22 8.94
N HIS A 110 21.91 -13.47 9.87
CA HIS A 110 22.51 -13.16 11.17
C HIS A 110 22.16 -14.17 12.25
N ALA A 111 20.95 -14.71 12.23
CA ALA A 111 20.53 -15.79 13.11
C ALA A 111 21.35 -17.07 12.87
N GLN A 112 21.72 -17.34 11.60
CA GLN A 112 22.69 -18.40 11.26
C GLN A 112 24.07 -18.18 11.93
N ALA A 113 24.54 -16.93 12.01
CA ALA A 113 25.80 -16.60 12.67
C ALA A 113 25.72 -16.68 14.21
N LEU A 114 24.51 -16.64 14.77
CA LEU A 114 24.23 -16.67 16.22
C LEU A 114 23.60 -18.00 16.69
N ALA A 115 23.42 -18.97 15.79
CA ALA A 115 22.75 -20.26 16.04
C ALA A 115 21.35 -20.14 16.69
N VAL A 116 20.57 -19.13 16.31
CA VAL A 116 19.20 -18.88 16.79
C VAL A 116 18.16 -19.10 15.69
N ASP A 117 16.91 -19.36 16.09
CA ASP A 117 15.78 -19.42 15.14
C ASP A 117 15.53 -18.03 14.51
N ALA A 118 15.78 -17.93 13.21
CA ALA A 118 15.59 -16.72 12.45
C ALA A 118 14.12 -16.27 12.38
N ALA A 119 13.19 -17.23 12.33
CA ALA A 119 11.77 -16.93 12.16
C ALA A 119 11.18 -16.35 13.45
N GLY A 120 11.46 -16.99 14.60
CA GLY A 120 11.14 -16.46 15.92
C GLY A 120 11.74 -15.07 16.14
N LEU A 121 13.03 -14.91 15.84
CA LEU A 121 13.72 -13.63 16.02
C LEU A 121 13.10 -12.49 15.18
N CYS A 122 12.69 -12.78 13.94
CA CYS A 122 12.02 -11.81 13.09
C CYS A 122 10.66 -11.37 13.64
N ARG A 123 9.88 -12.32 14.18
CA ARG A 123 8.59 -12.04 14.79
C ARG A 123 8.75 -11.21 16.06
N GLU A 124 9.73 -11.54 16.90
CA GLU A 124 10.09 -10.77 18.09
C GLU A 124 10.51 -9.33 17.75
N LEU A 125 11.38 -9.14 16.75
CA LEU A 125 11.84 -7.81 16.34
C LEU A 125 10.69 -6.95 15.78
N LEU A 126 9.81 -7.53 14.96
CA LEU A 126 8.62 -6.84 14.48
C LEU A 126 7.68 -6.50 15.63
N PHE A 127 7.38 -7.45 16.51
CA PHE A 127 6.53 -7.22 17.67
C PHE A 127 7.09 -6.12 18.58
N ALA A 128 8.40 -6.11 18.84
CA ALA A 128 9.04 -5.06 19.62
C ALA A 128 8.87 -3.67 18.98
N ALA A 129 9.00 -3.56 17.66
CA ALA A 129 8.75 -2.32 16.94
C ALA A 129 7.28 -1.88 17.04
N VAL A 130 6.33 -2.81 16.87
CA VAL A 130 4.88 -2.52 16.98
C VAL A 130 4.50 -2.13 18.40
N LYS A 131 5.01 -2.85 19.41
CA LYS A 131 4.77 -2.60 20.84
C LYS A 131 5.21 -1.20 21.25
N GLU A 132 6.39 -0.79 20.83
CA GLU A 132 6.90 0.57 21.04
C GLU A 132 6.04 1.60 20.32
N ARG A 133 5.80 1.40 19.01
CA ARG A 133 5.08 2.35 18.17
C ARG A 133 3.65 2.63 18.62
N LEU A 134 2.97 1.61 19.12
CA LEU A 134 1.59 1.69 19.58
C LEU A 134 1.48 1.87 21.10
N ALA A 135 2.61 1.97 21.82
CA ALA A 135 2.67 1.99 23.28
C ALA A 135 1.76 0.90 23.91
N LEU A 136 1.87 -0.34 23.41
CA LEU A 136 1.05 -1.45 23.90
C LEU A 136 1.41 -1.76 25.34
N SER A 137 0.40 -2.18 26.13
CA SER A 137 0.62 -2.56 27.52
C SER A 137 1.69 -3.66 27.64
N SER A 138 2.43 -3.66 28.74
CA SER A 138 3.43 -4.69 29.05
C SER A 138 2.84 -6.10 29.02
N ASN A 139 1.54 -6.22 29.35
CA ASN A 139 0.77 -7.47 29.44
C ASN A 139 0.50 -8.14 28.09
N VAL A 140 0.64 -7.43 26.97
CA VAL A 140 0.58 -8.07 25.64
C VAL A 140 1.93 -8.73 25.39
N SER A 141 1.94 -10.06 25.38
CA SER A 141 3.08 -10.87 24.96
C SER A 141 3.09 -11.03 23.44
N GLU A 142 4.25 -11.36 22.88
CA GLU A 142 4.41 -11.60 21.45
C GLU A 142 3.52 -12.75 20.97
N ALA A 143 3.52 -13.87 21.71
CA ALA A 143 2.68 -15.03 21.41
C ALA A 143 1.20 -14.65 21.38
N ARG A 144 0.73 -13.88 22.38
CA ARG A 144 -0.67 -13.42 22.44
C ARG A 144 -1.01 -12.50 21.29
N PHE A 145 -0.11 -11.59 20.91
CA PHE A 145 -0.31 -10.69 19.77
C PHE A 145 -0.56 -11.48 18.48
N TRP A 146 0.28 -12.47 18.17
CA TRP A 146 0.13 -13.28 16.96
C TRP A 146 -1.09 -14.20 16.98
N GLU A 147 -1.45 -14.73 18.16
CA GLU A 147 -2.67 -15.50 18.36
C GLU A 147 -3.91 -14.65 18.05
N LEU A 148 -3.96 -13.42 18.60
CA LEU A 148 -5.03 -12.47 18.33
C LEU A 148 -5.15 -12.17 16.84
N LEU A 149 -4.05 -11.89 16.14
CA LEU A 149 -4.09 -11.64 14.69
C LEU A 149 -4.60 -12.85 13.89
N THR A 150 -4.27 -14.06 14.34
CA THR A 150 -4.77 -15.29 13.70
C THR A 150 -6.28 -15.43 13.89
N GLN A 151 -6.79 -15.17 15.10
CA GLN A 151 -8.23 -15.17 15.37
C GLN A 151 -8.97 -14.09 14.57
N VAL A 152 -8.35 -12.92 14.35
CA VAL A 152 -8.89 -11.86 13.49
C VAL A 152 -8.98 -12.33 12.04
N ASP A 153 -7.92 -12.93 11.49
CA ASP A 153 -7.92 -13.45 10.12
C ASP A 153 -9.00 -14.56 9.94
N GLU A 154 -9.18 -15.43 10.93
CA GLU A 154 -10.23 -16.46 10.94
C GLU A 154 -11.63 -15.86 11.00
N ALA A 155 -11.81 -14.79 11.80
CA ALA A 155 -13.08 -14.08 11.86
C ALA A 155 -13.42 -13.41 10.52
N TYR A 156 -12.43 -12.85 9.82
CA TYR A 156 -12.60 -12.28 8.49
C TYR A 156 -13.04 -13.34 7.48
N GLU A 157 -12.37 -14.50 7.46
CA GLU A 157 -12.77 -15.61 6.59
C GLU A 157 -14.21 -16.04 6.82
N ARG A 158 -14.59 -16.25 8.08
CA ARG A 158 -15.92 -16.73 8.43
C ARG A 158 -17.03 -15.71 8.15
N LEU A 159 -16.78 -14.43 8.41
CA LEU A 159 -17.82 -13.39 8.38
C LEU A 159 -17.92 -12.64 7.05
N VAL A 160 -16.84 -12.66 6.25
CA VAL A 160 -16.77 -11.97 4.97
C VAL A 160 -16.56 -12.98 3.85
N VAL A 161 -15.42 -13.67 3.80
CA VAL A 161 -15.02 -14.46 2.62
C VAL A 161 -15.91 -15.69 2.37
N ALA A 162 -16.32 -16.40 3.42
CA ALA A 162 -17.05 -17.66 3.32
C ALA A 162 -18.47 -17.51 2.73
N ASP A 163 -19.01 -16.28 2.70
CA ASP A 163 -20.31 -15.98 2.12
C ASP A 163 -20.14 -15.26 0.78
N PRO A 164 -20.41 -15.94 -0.36
CA PRO A 164 -20.27 -15.33 -1.69
C PRO A 164 -21.14 -14.09 -1.91
N SER A 165 -22.22 -13.91 -1.12
CA SER A 165 -23.08 -12.74 -1.25
C SER A 165 -22.40 -11.45 -0.81
N THR A 166 -21.35 -11.53 -0.01
CA THR A 166 -20.57 -10.38 0.48
C THR A 166 -19.55 -9.85 -0.54
N ALA A 167 -19.48 -10.45 -1.74
CA ALA A 167 -18.55 -10.03 -2.78
C ALA A 167 -18.92 -8.68 -3.43
N ARG A 168 -20.08 -8.09 -3.09
CA ARG A 168 -20.60 -6.85 -3.69
C ARG A 168 -21.05 -5.83 -2.65
N ASP A 169 -20.61 -4.60 -2.88
CA ASP A 169 -20.99 -3.30 -2.30
C ASP A 169 -21.77 -3.32 -0.98
N GLU A 170 -23.11 -3.30 -1.01
CA GLU A 170 -23.92 -3.18 0.22
C GLU A 170 -23.78 -4.38 1.17
N ALA A 171 -23.74 -5.59 0.61
CA ALA A 171 -23.56 -6.81 1.39
C ALA A 171 -22.14 -6.88 1.99
N PHE A 172 -21.14 -6.39 1.25
CA PHE A 172 -19.78 -6.24 1.76
C PHE A 172 -19.73 -5.26 2.93
N ARG A 173 -20.34 -4.08 2.81
CA ARG A 173 -20.37 -3.06 3.88
C ARG A 173 -20.96 -3.62 5.17
N ALA A 174 -22.11 -4.28 5.09
CA ALA A 174 -22.75 -4.89 6.26
C ALA A 174 -21.90 -6.04 6.86
N ALA A 175 -21.27 -6.86 6.02
CA ALA A 175 -20.34 -7.88 6.49
C ALA A 175 -19.11 -7.29 7.18
N PHE A 176 -18.53 -6.22 6.63
CA PHE A 176 -17.38 -5.53 7.18
C PHE A 176 -17.67 -4.93 8.57
N GLU A 177 -18.80 -4.24 8.76
CA GLU A 177 -19.12 -3.68 10.09
C GLU A 177 -19.35 -4.78 11.14
N ARG A 178 -20.01 -5.90 10.78
CA ARG A 178 -20.13 -7.08 11.67
C ARG A 178 -18.76 -7.67 12.01
N PHE A 179 -17.87 -7.77 11.02
CA PHE A 179 -16.50 -8.24 11.23
C PHE A 179 -15.73 -7.29 12.14
N ARG A 180 -15.85 -5.97 11.97
CA ARG A 180 -15.19 -4.97 12.80
C ARG A 180 -15.62 -5.05 14.26
N GLU A 181 -16.91 -5.27 14.52
CA GLU A 181 -17.42 -5.52 15.87
C GLU A 181 -16.84 -6.82 16.48
N ALA A 182 -16.81 -7.91 15.70
CA ALA A 182 -16.21 -9.16 16.13
C ALA A 182 -14.71 -9.02 16.40
N ARG A 183 -13.98 -8.33 15.53
CA ARG A 183 -12.55 -8.02 15.66
C ARG A 183 -12.29 -7.24 16.94
N ARG A 184 -13.09 -6.21 17.23
CA ARG A 184 -13.03 -5.46 18.49
C ARG A 184 -13.27 -6.36 19.70
N GLY A 185 -14.17 -7.34 19.60
CA GLY A 185 -14.39 -8.35 20.64
C GLY A 185 -13.18 -9.25 20.89
N ILE A 186 -12.41 -9.55 19.85
CA ILE A 186 -11.19 -10.38 19.92
C ILE A 186 -10.03 -9.60 20.56
N VAL A 187 -9.74 -8.40 20.05
CA VAL A 187 -8.52 -7.65 20.44
C VAL A 187 -8.76 -6.63 21.57
N GLY A 188 -10.01 -6.26 21.83
CA GLY A 188 -10.38 -5.19 22.76
C GLY A 188 -10.35 -3.78 22.12
N ALA A 189 -11.17 -2.86 22.64
CA ALA A 189 -11.41 -1.55 22.01
C ALA A 189 -10.17 -0.65 21.86
N ASP A 190 -9.28 -0.61 22.86
CA ASP A 190 -8.07 0.21 22.78
C ASP A 190 -7.09 -0.33 21.73
N LEU A 191 -6.88 -1.65 21.71
CA LEU A 191 -5.98 -2.28 20.75
C LEU A 191 -6.54 -2.21 19.32
N ASP A 192 -7.85 -2.41 19.16
CA ASP A 192 -8.57 -2.27 17.88
C ASP A 192 -8.34 -0.88 17.27
N ARG A 193 -8.55 0.17 18.07
CA ARG A 193 -8.34 1.56 17.64
C ARG A 193 -6.90 1.82 17.22
N ARG A 194 -5.92 1.33 17.99
CA ARG A 194 -4.49 1.58 17.73
C ARG A 194 -3.95 0.81 16.53
N LEU A 195 -4.38 -0.43 16.34
CA LEU A 195 -3.90 -1.27 15.23
C LEU A 195 -4.62 -0.96 13.92
N PHE A 196 -5.93 -0.76 13.96
CA PHE A 196 -6.76 -0.78 12.77
C PHE A 196 -7.48 0.54 12.49
N GLY A 197 -7.37 1.54 13.37
CA GLY A 197 -8.12 2.80 13.22
C GLY A 197 -7.92 3.48 11.87
N LEU A 198 -6.68 3.64 11.41
CA LEU A 198 -6.40 4.23 10.09
C LEU A 198 -6.88 3.33 8.94
N ALA A 199 -6.59 2.03 9.01
CA ALA A 199 -7.00 1.08 7.98
C ALA A 199 -8.52 1.01 7.83
N ASP A 200 -9.27 1.04 8.95
CA ASP A 200 -10.73 1.11 8.95
C ASP A 200 -11.24 2.38 8.30
N GLU A 201 -10.67 3.54 8.63
CA GLU A 201 -11.07 4.82 8.03
C GLU A 201 -10.82 4.79 6.51
N VAL A 202 -9.65 4.33 6.08
CA VAL A 202 -9.31 4.19 4.65
C VAL A 202 -10.27 3.24 3.94
N LEU A 203 -10.57 2.09 4.53
CA LEU A 203 -11.48 1.10 3.94
C LEU A 203 -12.93 1.59 3.86
N ARG A 204 -13.34 2.49 4.78
CA ARG A 204 -14.69 3.05 4.84
C ARG A 204 -14.89 4.29 3.96
N LEU A 205 -13.82 4.90 3.45
CA LEU A 205 -13.92 6.09 2.59
C LEU A 205 -14.91 5.92 1.42
N PRO A 206 -14.91 4.80 0.66
CA PRO A 206 -15.87 4.61 -0.42
C PRO A 206 -17.32 4.62 0.05
N PHE A 207 -17.63 3.98 1.20
CA PHE A 207 -18.99 3.97 1.75
C PHE A 207 -19.44 5.34 2.23
N GLN A 208 -18.52 6.15 2.76
CA GLN A 208 -18.82 7.54 3.15
C GLN A 208 -19.15 8.40 1.93
N VAL A 209 -18.45 8.19 0.82
CA VAL A 209 -18.75 8.84 -0.46
C VAL A 209 -20.13 8.41 -0.96
N GLU A 210 -20.47 7.12 -0.88
CA GLU A 210 -21.80 6.63 -1.24
C GLU A 210 -22.90 7.23 -0.35
N ASP A 211 -22.70 7.30 0.96
CA ASP A 211 -23.66 7.92 1.88
C ASP A 211 -23.90 9.39 1.52
N LEU A 212 -22.83 10.14 1.22
CA LEU A 212 -22.93 11.54 0.78
C LEU A 212 -23.67 11.64 -0.56
N LEU A 213 -23.41 10.74 -1.51
CA LEU A 213 -24.11 10.72 -2.80
C LEU A 213 -25.62 10.52 -2.62
N HIS A 214 -26.03 9.62 -1.73
CA HIS A 214 -27.43 9.29 -1.48
C HIS A 214 -28.16 10.29 -0.56
N ASP A 215 -27.46 11.21 0.10
CA ASP A 215 -28.10 12.26 0.89
C ASP A 215 -28.75 13.31 -0.05
N PRO A 216 -30.09 13.43 -0.07
CA PRO A 216 -30.77 14.40 -0.92
C PRO A 216 -30.75 15.80 -0.33
N LYS A 217 -30.36 15.98 0.93
CA LYS A 217 -30.42 17.27 1.64
C LYS A 217 -29.18 18.13 1.41
N THR A 218 -28.13 17.57 0.83
CA THR A 218 -26.85 18.25 0.62
C THR A 218 -26.62 18.59 -0.85
N SER A 219 -26.12 19.79 -1.13
CA SER A 219 -25.64 20.16 -2.46
C SER A 219 -24.31 19.46 -2.79
N ALA A 220 -23.92 19.39 -4.07
CA ALA A 220 -22.62 18.81 -4.44
C ALA A 220 -21.42 19.52 -3.77
N GLU A 221 -21.50 20.85 -3.60
CA GLU A 221 -20.48 21.61 -2.85
C GLU A 221 -20.42 21.21 -1.38
N GLN A 222 -21.58 21.02 -0.74
CA GLN A 222 -21.66 20.57 0.65
C GLN A 222 -21.13 19.14 0.81
N LYS A 223 -21.46 18.25 -0.14
CA LYS A 223 -20.95 16.87 -0.18
C LYS A 223 -19.42 16.85 -0.31
N LEU A 224 -18.86 17.68 -1.20
CA LEU A 224 -17.42 17.79 -1.37
C LEU A 224 -16.74 18.36 -0.13
N ALA A 225 -17.31 19.40 0.48
CA ALA A 225 -16.78 19.98 1.71
C ALA A 225 -16.76 18.96 2.87
N ALA A 226 -17.83 18.17 3.03
CA ALA A 226 -17.90 17.11 4.04
C ALA A 226 -16.88 16.00 3.79
N TYR A 227 -16.65 15.63 2.52
CA TYR A 227 -15.59 14.70 2.15
C TYR A 227 -14.19 15.26 2.49
N GLU A 228 -13.90 16.51 2.14
CA GLU A 228 -12.64 17.17 2.46
C GLU A 228 -12.40 17.27 3.97
N GLU A 229 -13.43 17.61 4.75
CA GLU A 229 -13.36 17.62 6.21
C GLU A 229 -13.05 16.23 6.76
N THR A 230 -13.66 15.19 6.18
CA THR A 230 -13.41 13.80 6.56
C THR A 230 -11.97 13.39 6.30
N LEU A 231 -11.41 13.72 5.13
CA LEU A 231 -10.00 13.48 4.81
C LEU A 231 -9.09 14.20 5.82
N GLN A 232 -9.34 15.48 6.08
CA GLN A 232 -8.55 16.27 7.03
C GLN A 232 -8.66 15.76 8.47
N ARG A 233 -9.82 15.26 8.89
CA ARG A 233 -9.99 14.61 10.20
C ARG A 233 -9.11 13.36 10.29
N ILE A 234 -9.17 12.47 9.30
CA ILE A 234 -8.38 11.24 9.29
C ILE A 234 -6.88 11.56 9.33
N GLU A 235 -6.41 12.53 8.54
CA GLU A 235 -5.00 12.97 8.56
C GLU A 235 -4.58 13.49 9.94
N ARG A 236 -5.41 14.32 10.58
CA ARG A 236 -5.13 14.87 11.92
C ARG A 236 -5.10 13.79 13.00
N GLU A 237 -6.06 12.88 12.99
CA GLU A 237 -6.20 11.83 14.01
C GLU A 237 -5.14 10.75 13.89
N SER A 238 -4.74 10.40 12.65
CA SER A 238 -3.71 9.38 12.40
C SER A 238 -2.28 9.93 12.39
N GLY A 239 -2.11 11.23 12.16
CA GLY A 239 -0.81 11.86 11.93
C GLY A 239 -0.16 11.46 10.60
N VAL A 240 -0.93 10.91 9.67
CA VAL A 240 -0.47 10.40 8.37
C VAL A 240 -1.14 11.18 7.24
N ARG A 241 -0.38 11.50 6.20
CA ARG A 241 -0.93 12.11 4.98
C ARG A 241 -1.63 11.04 4.16
N LEU A 242 -2.90 11.24 3.81
CA LEU A 242 -3.68 10.22 3.10
C LEU A 242 -3.08 9.92 1.73
N ALA A 243 -2.52 10.92 1.04
CA ALA A 243 -1.85 10.75 -0.25
C ALA A 243 -0.60 9.83 -0.20
N SER A 244 -0.08 9.48 0.98
CA SER A 244 1.03 8.53 1.13
C SER A 244 0.57 7.08 1.38
N VAL A 245 -0.73 6.86 1.59
CA VAL A 245 -1.29 5.55 2.01
C VAL A 245 -2.50 5.12 1.19
N VAL A 246 -3.18 6.07 0.55
CA VAL A 246 -4.20 5.86 -0.47
C VAL A 246 -3.67 6.39 -1.78
N GLU A 247 -3.95 5.69 -2.87
CA GLU A 247 -3.60 6.16 -4.20
C GLU A 247 -4.27 7.54 -4.45
N PRO A 248 -3.50 8.59 -4.78
CA PRO A 248 -4.04 9.93 -4.96
C PRO A 248 -5.16 9.99 -6.02
N LEU A 249 -5.09 9.12 -7.03
CA LEU A 249 -6.12 9.00 -8.06
C LEU A 249 -7.46 8.48 -7.50
N GLU A 250 -7.45 7.58 -6.52
CA GLU A 250 -8.68 7.08 -5.88
C GLU A 250 -9.37 8.19 -5.07
N LEU A 251 -8.58 8.99 -4.34
CA LEU A 251 -9.11 10.18 -3.66
C LEU A 251 -9.71 11.19 -4.65
N ALA A 252 -9.08 11.33 -5.81
CA ALA A 252 -9.53 12.19 -6.90
C ALA A 252 -10.85 11.70 -7.51
N LYS A 253 -10.98 10.39 -7.75
CA LYS A 253 -12.20 9.76 -8.27
C LYS A 253 -13.38 9.93 -7.32
N HIS A 254 -13.17 9.82 -6.01
CA HIS A 254 -14.21 10.11 -5.01
C HIS A 254 -14.70 11.56 -5.10
N ALA A 255 -13.78 12.53 -5.12
CA ALA A 255 -14.13 13.94 -5.27
C ALA A 255 -14.88 14.22 -6.58
N LEU A 256 -14.43 13.58 -7.68
CA LEU A 256 -15.08 13.70 -8.99
C LEU A 256 -16.52 13.18 -8.96
N ARG A 257 -16.76 11.98 -8.40
CA ARG A 257 -18.11 11.41 -8.27
C ARG A 257 -19.06 12.33 -7.49
N LEU A 258 -18.57 12.93 -6.39
CA LEU A 258 -19.38 13.84 -5.57
C LEU A 258 -19.77 15.13 -6.32
N GLN A 259 -18.88 15.67 -7.14
CA GLN A 259 -19.18 16.84 -7.96
C GLN A 259 -20.12 16.50 -9.13
N GLU A 260 -19.91 15.37 -9.79
CA GLU A 260 -20.76 14.91 -10.91
C GLU A 260 -22.19 14.58 -10.46
N ALA A 261 -22.45 14.42 -9.17
CA ALA A 261 -23.79 14.27 -8.62
C ALA A 261 -24.69 15.50 -8.84
N ALA A 262 -24.13 16.69 -9.05
CA ALA A 262 -24.89 17.89 -9.42
C ALA A 262 -25.14 18.02 -10.94
N GLY A 263 -24.50 17.17 -11.75
CA GLY A 263 -24.59 17.23 -13.20
C GLY A 263 -23.24 16.94 -13.88
N PRO A 264 -23.25 16.71 -15.21
CA PRO A 264 -22.03 16.44 -15.95
C PRO A 264 -21.06 17.62 -15.87
N LEU A 265 -19.81 17.33 -15.50
CA LEU A 265 -18.73 18.30 -15.46
C LEU A 265 -18.10 18.45 -16.85
N GLY A 266 -17.69 19.67 -17.18
CA GLY A 266 -16.89 19.93 -18.37
C GLY A 266 -15.47 19.32 -18.27
N PRO A 267 -14.78 19.07 -19.39
CA PRO A 267 -13.44 18.47 -19.39
C PRO A 267 -12.42 19.21 -18.51
N GLU A 268 -12.43 20.55 -18.55
CA GLU A 268 -11.54 21.39 -17.74
C GLU A 268 -11.82 21.24 -16.23
N GLN A 269 -13.09 21.16 -15.85
CA GLN A 269 -13.49 20.97 -14.45
C GLN A 269 -13.06 19.58 -13.96
N ARG A 270 -13.29 18.53 -14.76
CA ARG A 270 -12.82 17.17 -14.46
C ARG A 270 -11.30 17.14 -14.26
N GLN A 271 -10.55 17.78 -15.15
CA GLN A 271 -9.09 17.87 -15.05
C GLN A 271 -8.67 18.62 -13.78
N ALA A 272 -9.30 19.74 -13.45
CA ALA A 272 -8.97 20.52 -12.25
C ALA A 272 -9.20 19.71 -10.96
N VAL A 273 -10.31 18.96 -10.86
CA VAL A 273 -10.58 18.08 -9.72
C VAL A 273 -9.52 17.00 -9.62
N LEU A 274 -9.22 16.32 -10.72
CA LEU A 274 -8.23 15.25 -10.73
C LEU A 274 -6.83 15.76 -10.36
N ALA A 275 -6.43 16.91 -10.93
CA ALA A 275 -5.12 17.50 -10.72
C ALA A 275 -4.92 17.97 -9.27
N ARG A 276 -5.98 18.41 -8.58
CA ARG A 276 -5.92 18.81 -7.17
C ARG A 276 -5.44 17.69 -6.25
N TYR A 277 -5.80 16.44 -6.55
CA TYR A 277 -5.47 15.28 -5.70
C TYR A 277 -4.32 14.45 -6.28
N ALA A 278 -4.34 14.16 -7.57
CA ALA A 278 -3.39 13.25 -8.22
C ALA A 278 -2.25 13.94 -8.97
N GLY A 279 -2.27 15.27 -9.08
CA GLY A 279 -1.34 16.06 -9.87
C GLY A 279 -1.74 16.14 -11.36
N PRO A 280 -1.24 17.16 -12.08
CA PRO A 280 -1.66 17.45 -13.45
C PRO A 280 -1.32 16.33 -14.44
N GLU A 281 -0.12 15.75 -14.35
CA GLU A 281 0.31 14.69 -15.27
C GLU A 281 -0.50 13.39 -15.13
N THR A 282 -0.91 13.05 -13.90
CA THR A 282 -1.74 11.86 -13.64
C THR A 282 -3.16 12.12 -14.12
N ALA A 283 -3.68 13.34 -13.91
CA ALA A 283 -5.00 13.74 -14.38
C ALA A 283 -5.11 13.68 -15.91
N GLU A 284 -4.12 14.23 -16.63
CA GLU A 284 -4.07 14.20 -18.10
C GLU A 284 -4.02 12.77 -18.63
N ARG A 285 -3.13 11.92 -18.08
CA ARG A 285 -3.04 10.51 -18.47
C ARG A 285 -4.33 9.75 -18.20
N TYR A 286 -4.96 9.98 -17.05
CA TYR A 286 -6.22 9.34 -16.70
C TYR A 286 -7.34 9.72 -17.67
N LEU A 287 -7.50 11.01 -17.97
CA LEU A 287 -8.54 11.49 -18.88
C LEU A 287 -8.29 11.02 -20.32
N ALA A 288 -7.04 11.04 -20.79
CA ALA A 288 -6.68 10.51 -22.11
C ALA A 288 -7.01 9.01 -22.22
N ASN A 289 -6.68 8.23 -21.18
CA ASN A 289 -7.03 6.81 -21.13
C ASN A 289 -8.55 6.60 -21.09
N GLN A 290 -9.29 7.42 -20.34
CA GLN A 290 -10.75 7.33 -20.28
C GLN A 290 -11.38 7.62 -21.66
N GLN A 291 -10.87 8.64 -22.37
CA GLN A 291 -11.32 8.97 -23.71
C GLN A 291 -11.04 7.83 -24.68
N GLU A 292 -9.82 7.27 -24.69
CA GLU A 292 -9.49 6.13 -25.56
C GLU A 292 -10.36 4.91 -25.27
N GLN A 293 -10.67 4.63 -23.99
CA GLN A 293 -11.58 3.55 -23.62
C GLN A 293 -13.01 3.80 -24.13
N GLN A 294 -13.49 5.04 -24.04
CA GLN A 294 -14.80 5.42 -24.58
C GLN A 294 -14.82 5.27 -26.10
N ASP A 295 -13.85 5.85 -26.81
CA ASP A 295 -13.74 5.77 -28.26
C ASP A 295 -13.62 4.32 -28.73
N ARG A 296 -12.86 3.48 -28.01
CA ARG A 296 -12.78 2.05 -28.28
C ARG A 296 -14.10 1.34 -28.04
N SER A 297 -14.81 1.66 -26.97
CA SER A 297 -16.13 1.09 -26.67
C SER A 297 -17.15 1.43 -27.76
N GLU A 298 -17.17 2.68 -28.23
CA GLU A 298 -18.03 3.13 -29.33
C GLU A 298 -17.69 2.39 -30.64
N ARG A 299 -16.41 2.23 -30.96
CA ARG A 299 -15.95 1.45 -32.12
C ARG A 299 -16.34 -0.03 -32.01
N LEU A 300 -16.21 -0.63 -30.82
CA LEU A 300 -16.65 -2.01 -30.56
C LEU A 300 -18.17 -2.16 -30.66
N HIS A 301 -18.93 -1.16 -30.21
CA HIS A 301 -20.38 -1.17 -30.33
C HIS A 301 -20.81 -1.13 -31.79
N ALA A 302 -20.23 -0.21 -32.58
CA ALA A 302 -20.49 -0.11 -34.01
C ALA A 302 -20.07 -1.37 -34.78
N PHE A 303 -18.91 -1.95 -34.43
CA PHE A 303 -18.46 -3.25 -34.94
C PHE A 303 -19.52 -4.34 -34.74
N ASN A 304 -20.05 -4.48 -33.51
CA ASN A 304 -21.02 -5.52 -33.20
C ASN A 304 -22.35 -5.30 -33.93
N GLN A 305 -22.84 -4.06 -33.98
CA GLN A 305 -24.05 -3.72 -34.71
C GLN A 305 -23.95 -4.07 -36.21
N GLU A 306 -22.82 -3.75 -36.85
CA GLU A 306 -22.61 -4.05 -38.26
C GLU A 306 -22.39 -5.54 -38.52
N ARG A 307 -21.67 -6.23 -37.62
CA ARG A 307 -21.51 -7.69 -37.69
C ARG A 307 -22.87 -8.38 -37.66
N ASP A 308 -23.74 -7.99 -36.73
CA ASP A 308 -25.06 -8.59 -36.58
C ASP A 308 -25.94 -8.30 -37.81
N ALA A 309 -25.86 -7.08 -38.37
CA ALA A 309 -26.57 -6.73 -39.60
C ALA A 309 -26.10 -7.55 -40.82
N LEU A 310 -24.79 -7.77 -40.98
CA LEU A 310 -24.24 -8.59 -42.06
C LEU A 310 -24.65 -10.06 -41.93
N LEU A 311 -24.61 -10.62 -40.71
CA LEU A 311 -25.06 -11.98 -40.44
C LEU A 311 -26.56 -12.16 -40.70
N GLU A 312 -27.37 -11.13 -40.42
CA GLU A 312 -28.79 -11.11 -40.74
C GLU A 312 -29.04 -11.05 -42.25
N GLN A 313 -28.28 -10.22 -42.99
CA GLN A 313 -28.35 -10.18 -44.45
C GLN A 313 -28.03 -11.54 -45.08
N LEU A 314 -26.99 -12.23 -44.60
CA LEU A 314 -26.65 -13.58 -45.06
C LEU A 314 -27.76 -14.59 -44.74
N ALA A 315 -28.41 -14.46 -43.58
CA ALA A 315 -29.55 -15.30 -43.23
C ALA A 315 -30.74 -15.08 -44.18
N ARG A 316 -31.05 -13.81 -44.50
CA ARG A 316 -32.10 -13.45 -45.46
C ARG A 316 -31.77 -13.91 -46.89
N ALA A 317 -30.48 -14.00 -47.24
CA ALA A 317 -30.01 -14.57 -48.50
C ALA A 317 -30.06 -16.12 -48.54
N GLY A 318 -30.57 -16.77 -47.49
CA GLY A 318 -30.78 -18.21 -47.44
C GLY A 318 -29.59 -19.02 -46.94
N LEU A 319 -28.53 -18.38 -46.39
CA LEU A 319 -27.39 -19.12 -45.86
C LEU A 319 -27.72 -19.79 -44.52
N GLY A 320 -27.38 -21.07 -44.44
CA GLY A 320 -27.53 -21.86 -43.21
C GLY A 320 -26.59 -21.40 -42.09
N PRO A 321 -26.84 -21.79 -40.83
CA PRO A 321 -26.01 -21.39 -39.68
C PRO A 321 -24.52 -21.76 -39.79
N GLU A 322 -24.19 -22.91 -40.39
CA GLU A 322 -22.80 -23.34 -40.59
C GLU A 322 -22.08 -22.49 -41.66
N GLN A 323 -22.77 -22.13 -42.74
CA GLN A 323 -22.22 -21.25 -43.79
C GLN A 323 -21.99 -19.83 -43.28
N ARG A 324 -22.88 -19.32 -42.42
CA ARG A 324 -22.69 -18.03 -41.74
C ARG A 324 -21.47 -18.05 -40.81
N ARG A 325 -21.26 -19.15 -40.07
CA ARG A 325 -20.06 -19.33 -39.23
C ARG A 325 -18.76 -19.35 -40.04
N GLN A 326 -18.77 -19.97 -41.22
CA GLN A 326 -17.62 -19.96 -42.13
C GLN A 326 -17.29 -18.55 -42.65
N ARG A 327 -18.30 -17.71 -42.88
CA ARG A 327 -18.13 -16.31 -43.31
C ARG A 327 -17.79 -15.35 -42.17
N MET A 328 -18.02 -15.73 -40.92
CA MET A 328 -17.83 -14.86 -39.76
C MET A 328 -16.39 -14.36 -39.63
N ALA A 329 -15.39 -15.21 -39.89
CA ALA A 329 -13.99 -14.80 -39.83
C ALA A 329 -13.62 -13.72 -40.87
N GLU A 330 -14.16 -13.81 -42.09
CA GLU A 330 -13.96 -12.81 -43.15
C GLU A 330 -14.66 -11.49 -42.78
N ILE A 331 -15.90 -11.56 -42.27
CA ILE A 331 -16.66 -10.41 -41.78
C ILE A 331 -15.91 -9.73 -40.63
N ASP A 332 -15.47 -10.50 -39.63
CA ASP A 332 -14.76 -9.98 -38.48
C ASP A 332 -13.46 -9.31 -38.91
N GLN A 333 -12.67 -9.93 -39.80
CA GLN A 333 -11.42 -9.33 -40.31
C GLN A 333 -11.66 -7.99 -40.99
N GLN A 334 -12.67 -7.90 -41.88
CA GLN A 334 -13.04 -6.66 -42.53
C GLN A 334 -13.46 -5.58 -41.52
N LEU A 335 -14.26 -5.95 -40.52
CA LEU A 335 -14.74 -5.02 -39.51
C LEU A 335 -13.64 -4.60 -38.52
N PHE A 336 -12.69 -5.48 -38.19
CA PHE A 336 -11.52 -5.13 -37.36
C PHE A 336 -10.67 -4.05 -38.01
N GLU A 337 -10.44 -4.17 -39.33
CA GLU A 337 -9.73 -3.15 -40.11
C GLU A 337 -10.52 -1.84 -40.20
N LYS A 338 -11.83 -1.94 -40.51
CA LYS A 338 -12.73 -0.77 -40.61
C LYS A 338 -12.77 0.06 -39.33
N TYR A 339 -12.89 -0.59 -38.18
CA TYR A 339 -13.01 0.06 -36.88
C TYR A 339 -11.67 0.22 -36.13
N ARG A 340 -10.54 -0.16 -36.75
CA ARG A 340 -9.19 -0.07 -36.15
C ARG A 340 -9.12 -0.68 -34.76
N LEU A 341 -9.61 -1.91 -34.62
CA LEU A 341 -9.73 -2.64 -33.35
C LEU A 341 -8.58 -3.65 -33.12
N GLN A 342 -7.50 -3.56 -33.89
CA GLN A 342 -6.32 -4.43 -33.83
C GLN A 342 -5.32 -4.04 -32.76
#